data_AF-A0A3S6R315-F1
#
_entry.id   AF-A0A3S6R315-F1
#
_cell.length_a   1.000
_cell.length_b   1.000
_cell.length_c   1.000
_cell.angle_alpha   90.00
_cell.angle_beta   90.00
_cell.angle_gamma   90.00
#
_symmetry.space_group_name_H-M   'P 1'
#
loop_
_entity.id
_entity.type
_entity.pdbx_description
1 polymer ?
#
loop_
_entity_poly.entity_id
_entity_poly.type
_entity_poly.pdbx_seq_one_letter_code
_entity_poly.pdbx_strand_id
1 'polypeptide(L)'
;MWEIVRTALPQLIAAGLKYTIPIALVSFAIGLAIALITALIRISTRGGFFKVIKVIFRFYVWLFRSTPLLVQLFIVYFGLPYLKISGIAPEGIKLDPLTAGIITFSLNTGAYCSETIRAAILSIPNGQWEAAYSLGMTKTKALRRIILPQALRVSLPPLANSFISLVKDTSLAASITIVEMFEVSQQIAAENYQPLIMYCLVALLYAVACTILSWLQGYLEKITSRYVMTSH
;
A
#
# COMPACT_ATOMS: atom_id res chain seq x y z
N MET A 1 35.73 7.40 7.25
CA MET A 1 34.77 6.57 6.48
C MET A 1 34.25 5.40 7.29
N TRP A 2 35.10 4.49 7.77
CA TRP A 2 34.65 3.31 8.55
C TRP A 2 33.95 3.64 9.88
N GLU A 3 34.47 4.63 10.62
CA GLU A 3 33.84 5.09 11.88
C GLU A 3 32.44 5.67 11.66
N ILE A 4 32.24 6.40 10.55
CA ILE A 4 30.94 6.96 10.15
C ILE A 4 29.92 5.82 9.91
N VAL A 5 30.34 4.75 9.23
CA VAL A 5 29.47 3.59 8.98
C VAL A 5 29.12 2.89 10.30
N ARG A 6 30.10 2.70 11.19
CA ARG A 6 29.88 2.06 12.50
C ARG A 6 28.89 2.81 13.38
N THR A 7 28.92 4.13 13.37
CA THR A 7 28.01 4.96 14.18
C THR A 7 26.64 5.14 13.54
N ALA A 8 26.57 5.25 12.21
CA ALA A 8 25.32 5.47 11.47
C ALA A 8 24.46 4.20 11.35
N LEU A 9 25.09 3.03 11.16
CA LEU A 9 24.37 1.78 10.88
C LEU A 9 23.34 1.42 11.97
N PRO A 10 23.66 1.44 13.29
CA PRO A 10 22.68 1.16 14.33
C PRO A 10 21.53 2.17 14.37
N GLN A 11 21.80 3.44 14.10
CA GLN A 11 20.79 4.50 14.08
C GLN A 11 19.80 4.32 12.92
N LEU A 12 20.32 4.00 11.74
CA LEU A 12 19.49 3.71 10.56
C LEU A 12 18.63 2.46 10.77
N ILE A 13 19.20 1.38 11.32
CA ILE A 13 18.45 0.16 11.64
C ILE A 13 17.34 0.47 12.66
N ALA A 14 17.67 1.21 13.71
CA ALA A 14 16.69 1.60 14.73
C ALA A 14 15.55 2.44 14.13
N ALA A 15 15.86 3.41 13.25
CA ALA A 15 14.86 4.20 12.54
C ALA A 15 13.99 3.35 11.60
N GLY A 16 14.60 2.40 10.89
CA GLY A 16 13.91 1.45 10.04
C GLY A 16 12.89 0.60 10.81
N LEU A 17 13.30 0.04 11.95
CA LEU A 17 12.44 -0.77 12.81
C LEU A 17 11.37 0.05 13.54
N LYS A 18 11.67 1.29 13.91
CA LYS A 18 10.78 2.15 14.70
C LYS A 18 9.74 2.89 13.84
N TYR A 19 10.12 3.30 12.63
CA TYR A 19 9.27 4.14 11.78
C TYR A 19 8.99 3.52 10.40
N THR A 20 10.02 3.21 9.61
CA THR A 20 9.84 2.74 8.21
C THR A 20 8.93 1.50 8.13
N ILE A 21 9.27 0.43 8.86
CA ILE A 21 8.50 -0.83 8.82
C ILE A 21 7.10 -0.67 9.45
N PRO A 22 6.92 -0.06 10.63
CA PRO A 22 5.60 0.17 11.20
C PRO A 22 4.68 1.03 10.33
N ILE A 23 5.19 2.12 9.74
CA ILE A 23 4.40 2.97 8.84
C ILE A 23 3.94 2.17 7.62
N ALA A 24 4.84 1.39 6.99
CA ALA A 24 4.48 0.54 5.87
C ALA A 24 3.43 -0.50 6.26
N LEU A 25 3.60 -1.21 7.39
CA LEU A 25 2.67 -2.25 7.86
C LEU A 25 1.27 -1.70 8.14
N VAL A 26 1.19 -0.60 8.90
CA VAL A 26 -0.11 0.01 9.25
C VAL A 26 -0.79 0.55 8.01
N SER A 27 -0.04 1.27 7.16
CA SER A 27 -0.60 1.84 5.93
C SER A 27 -1.06 0.77 4.95
N PHE A 28 -0.32 -0.33 4.86
CA PHE A 28 -0.70 -1.46 4.02
C PHE A 28 -1.94 -2.18 4.54
N ALA A 29 -2.06 -2.39 5.85
CA ALA A 29 -3.23 -3.02 6.46
C ALA A 29 -4.50 -2.21 6.22
N ILE A 30 -4.44 -0.89 6.45
CA ILE A 30 -5.56 0.03 6.18
C ILE A 30 -5.83 0.09 4.67
N GLY A 31 -4.78 0.23 3.86
CA GLY A 31 -4.86 0.24 2.41
C GLY A 31 -5.50 -1.02 1.84
N LEU A 32 -5.21 -2.21 2.37
CA LEU A 32 -5.84 -3.46 1.98
C LEU A 32 -7.34 -3.49 2.31
N ALA A 33 -7.74 -2.97 3.48
CA ALA A 33 -9.16 -2.85 3.82
C ALA A 33 -9.89 -1.93 2.83
N ILE A 34 -9.30 -0.76 2.52
CA ILE A 34 -9.82 0.19 1.52
C ILE A 34 -9.87 -0.47 0.14
N ALA A 35 -8.83 -1.21 -0.23
CA ALA A 35 -8.71 -1.89 -1.51
C ALA A 35 -9.81 -2.94 -1.71
N LEU A 36 -10.05 -3.78 -0.70
CA LEU A 36 -11.09 -4.82 -0.74
C LEU A 36 -12.49 -4.18 -0.88
N ILE A 37 -12.80 -3.17 -0.06
CA ILE A 37 -14.08 -2.46 -0.13
C ILE A 37 -14.26 -1.84 -1.52
N THR A 38 -13.24 -1.14 -2.01
CA THR A 38 -13.24 -0.48 -3.33
C THR A 38 -13.44 -1.48 -4.47
N ALA A 39 -12.73 -2.62 -4.43
CA ALA A 39 -12.85 -3.65 -5.44
C ALA A 39 -14.27 -4.26 -5.48
N LEU A 40 -14.82 -4.60 -4.31
CA LEU A 40 -16.16 -5.19 -4.18
C LEU A 40 -17.25 -4.24 -4.67
N ILE A 41 -17.18 -2.96 -4.31
CA ILE A 41 -18.13 -1.93 -4.79
C ILE A 41 -18.07 -1.80 -6.31
N ARG A 42 -16.87 -1.81 -6.90
CA ARG A 42 -16.70 -1.61 -8.34
C ARG A 42 -17.14 -2.83 -9.18
N ILE A 43 -17.04 -4.05 -8.64
CA ILE A 43 -17.52 -5.29 -9.27
C ILE A 43 -19.03 -5.50 -9.11
N SER A 44 -19.63 -4.95 -8.06
CA SER A 44 -21.06 -5.09 -7.80
C SER A 44 -21.91 -4.68 -9.00
N THR A 45 -22.89 -5.50 -9.36
CA THR A 45 -23.82 -5.24 -10.48
C THR A 45 -25.09 -4.52 -10.05
N ARG A 46 -25.16 -4.06 -8.79
CA ARG A 46 -26.35 -3.33 -8.28
C ARG A 46 -26.58 -2.03 -9.07
N GLY A 47 -27.84 -1.78 -9.42
CA GLY A 47 -28.30 -0.58 -10.11
C GLY A 47 -28.69 0.56 -9.15
N GLY A 48 -29.38 1.57 -9.69
CA GLY A 48 -29.92 2.71 -8.92
C GLY A 48 -28.84 3.60 -8.28
N PHE A 49 -29.06 4.03 -7.03
CA PHE A 49 -28.14 4.84 -6.22
C PHE A 49 -26.72 4.24 -6.14
N PHE A 50 -26.59 2.92 -6.25
CA PHE A 50 -25.31 2.22 -6.24
C PHE A 50 -24.40 2.60 -7.43
N LYS A 51 -24.96 3.13 -8.52
CA LYS A 51 -24.17 3.68 -9.64
C LYS A 51 -23.38 4.92 -9.22
N VAL A 52 -23.96 5.79 -8.38
CA VAL A 52 -23.29 7.00 -7.88
C VAL A 52 -22.11 6.63 -7.00
N ILE A 53 -22.31 5.70 -6.06
CA ILE A 53 -21.23 5.16 -5.22
C ILE A 53 -20.09 4.62 -6.10
N LYS A 54 -20.42 3.84 -7.13
CA LYS A 54 -19.42 3.30 -8.05
C LYS A 54 -18.62 4.40 -8.77
N VAL A 55 -19.25 5.50 -9.16
CA VAL A 55 -18.57 6.66 -9.77
C VAL A 55 -17.60 7.30 -8.78
N ILE A 56 -18.01 7.50 -7.51
CA ILE A 56 -17.13 8.05 -6.46
C ILE A 56 -15.88 7.18 -6.29
N PHE A 57 -16.04 5.86 -6.17
CA PHE A 57 -14.90 4.95 -6.02
C PHE A 57 -14.05 4.85 -7.30
N ARG A 58 -14.63 5.00 -8.49
CA ARG A 58 -13.86 5.11 -9.75
C ARG A 58 -13.05 6.39 -9.79
N PHE A 59 -13.63 7.51 -9.38
CA PHE A 59 -12.94 8.79 -9.28
C PHE A 59 -11.80 8.74 -8.26
N TYR A 60 -12.04 8.18 -7.07
CA TYR A 60 -11.00 7.93 -6.07
C TYR A 60 -9.83 7.14 -6.66
N VAL A 61 -10.08 6.00 -7.30
CA VAL A 61 -9.00 5.20 -7.88
C VAL A 61 -8.28 5.92 -9.01
N TRP A 62 -9.02 6.62 -9.87
CA TRP A 62 -8.43 7.45 -10.94
C TRP A 62 -7.52 8.53 -10.36
N LEU A 63 -7.99 9.27 -9.35
CA LEU A 63 -7.25 10.38 -8.74
C LEU A 63 -5.93 9.90 -8.13
N PHE A 64 -5.97 8.87 -7.28
CA PHE A 64 -4.78 8.40 -6.55
C PHE A 64 -3.78 7.65 -7.44
N ARG A 65 -4.24 7.02 -8.52
CA ARG A 65 -3.35 6.36 -9.49
C ARG A 65 -2.79 7.32 -10.54
N SER A 66 -3.45 8.46 -10.78
CA SER A 66 -3.02 9.45 -11.78
C SER A 66 -2.22 10.61 -11.20
N THR A 67 -2.00 10.64 -9.89
CA THR A 67 -1.23 11.70 -9.22
C THR A 67 -0.03 11.11 -8.48
N PRO A 68 1.14 11.78 -8.46
CA PRO A 68 2.32 11.29 -7.75
C PRO A 68 2.09 11.21 -6.24
N LEU A 69 2.58 10.14 -5.60
CA LEU A 69 2.45 9.93 -4.15
C LEU A 69 3.08 11.05 -3.33
N LEU A 70 4.23 11.60 -3.76
CA LEU A 70 4.86 12.73 -3.09
C LEU A 70 3.97 13.98 -3.09
N VAL A 71 3.30 14.27 -4.21
CA VAL A 71 2.37 15.39 -4.31
C VAL A 71 1.17 15.18 -3.38
N GLN A 72 0.67 13.95 -3.29
CA GLN A 72 -0.41 13.60 -2.36
C GLN A 72 0.01 13.84 -0.89
N LEU A 73 1.24 13.46 -0.51
CA LEU A 73 1.78 13.71 0.84
C LEU A 73 1.80 15.21 1.15
N PHE A 74 2.26 16.02 0.21
CA PHE A 74 2.31 17.48 0.38
C PHE A 74 0.92 18.10 0.49
N ILE A 75 -0.03 17.66 -0.33
CA ILE A 75 -1.42 18.14 -0.23
C ILE A 75 -2.01 17.78 1.14
N VAL A 76 -1.81 16.55 1.61
CA VAL A 76 -2.37 16.08 2.88
C VAL A 76 -1.74 16.80 4.07
N TYR A 77 -0.41 16.96 4.09
CA TYR A 77 0.29 17.55 5.22
C TYR A 77 0.30 19.08 5.20
N PHE A 78 0.70 19.69 4.09
CA PHE A 78 0.82 21.16 3.97
C PHE A 78 -0.45 21.83 3.42
N GLY A 79 -1.21 21.15 2.56
CA GLY A 79 -2.38 21.74 1.90
C GLY A 79 -3.65 21.76 2.74
N LEU A 80 -4.00 20.64 3.40
CA LEU A 80 -5.22 20.50 4.20
C LEU A 80 -5.38 21.53 5.33
N PRO A 81 -4.33 22.02 6.01
CA PRO A 81 -4.45 23.12 6.96
C PRO A 81 -5.03 24.41 6.37
N TYR A 82 -4.87 24.65 5.07
CA TYR A 82 -5.41 25.83 4.38
C TYR A 82 -6.80 25.59 3.77
N LEU A 83 -7.24 24.33 3.67
CA LEU A 83 -8.56 23.98 3.14
C LEU A 83 -9.65 24.20 4.19
N LYS A 84 -10.20 25.41 4.22
CA LYS A 84 -11.28 25.79 5.14
C LYS A 84 -12.63 25.41 4.55
N ILE A 85 -13.33 24.48 5.20
CA ILE A 85 -14.68 24.06 4.82
C ILE A 85 -15.64 24.52 5.93
N SER A 86 -16.47 25.52 5.62
CA SER A 86 -17.46 26.06 6.57
C SER A 86 -18.34 24.93 7.13
N GLY A 87 -18.41 24.83 8.46
CA GLY A 87 -19.20 23.82 9.19
C GLY A 87 -18.55 22.45 9.39
N ILE A 88 -17.49 22.09 8.65
CA ILE A 88 -16.81 20.78 8.78
C ILE A 88 -15.39 20.95 9.33
N ALA A 89 -14.62 21.87 8.75
CA ALA A 89 -13.24 22.17 9.13
C ALA A 89 -13.01 23.68 8.99
N PRO A 90 -13.57 24.50 9.92
CA PRO A 90 -13.47 25.96 9.83
C PRO A 90 -12.03 26.47 9.94
N GLU A 91 -11.16 25.74 10.62
CA GLU A 91 -9.74 26.07 10.81
C GLU A 91 -8.79 25.29 9.87
N GLY A 92 -9.36 24.51 8.93
CA GLY A 92 -8.63 23.51 8.17
C GLY A 92 -8.34 22.25 8.97
N ILE A 93 -7.71 21.27 8.33
CA ILE A 93 -7.38 19.98 8.95
C ILE A 93 -5.87 19.92 9.16
N LYS A 94 -5.44 20.03 10.42
CA LYS A 94 -4.04 19.88 10.82
C LYS A 94 -3.78 18.46 11.26
N LEU A 95 -2.86 17.79 10.60
CA LEU A 95 -2.44 16.44 10.91
C LEU A 95 -0.98 16.46 11.35
N ASP A 96 -0.63 15.67 12.35
CA ASP A 96 0.76 15.39 12.62
C ASP A 96 1.40 14.62 11.43
N PRO A 97 2.73 14.70 11.24
CA PRO A 97 3.42 14.04 10.13
C PRO A 97 3.07 12.56 9.97
N LEU A 98 3.06 11.81 11.07
CA LEU A 98 2.86 10.37 11.07
C LEU A 98 1.44 10.02 10.59
N THR A 99 0.43 10.71 11.12
CA THR A 99 -0.96 10.55 10.68
C THR A 99 -1.15 10.94 9.22
N ALA A 100 -0.58 12.07 8.79
CA ALA A 100 -0.63 12.52 7.40
C ALA A 100 0.00 11.48 6.44
N GLY A 101 1.16 10.95 6.81
CA GLY A 101 1.84 9.88 6.08
C GLY A 101 0.98 8.62 5.98
N ILE A 102 0.51 8.08 7.11
CA ILE A 102 -0.30 6.86 7.13
C ILE A 102 -1.57 7.00 6.28
N ILE A 103 -2.29 8.12 6.41
CA ILE A 103 -3.52 8.37 5.61
C ILE A 103 -3.18 8.36 4.13
N THR A 104 -2.15 9.10 3.72
CA THR A 104 -1.78 9.23 2.31
C THR A 104 -1.34 7.89 1.73
N PHE A 105 -0.44 7.18 2.42
CA PHE A 105 0.04 5.87 2.00
C PHE A 105 -1.09 4.84 1.93
N SER A 106 -2.01 4.85 2.90
CA SER A 106 -3.17 3.96 2.93
C SER A 106 -4.12 4.21 1.77
N LEU A 107 -4.42 5.47 1.46
CA LEU A 107 -5.30 5.84 0.36
C LEU A 107 -4.68 5.52 -0.99
N ASN A 108 -3.38 5.78 -1.17
CA ASN A 108 -2.66 5.44 -2.39
C ASN A 108 -2.61 3.91 -2.58
N THR A 109 -2.14 3.19 -1.57
CA THR A 109 -2.10 1.72 -1.56
C THR A 109 -3.47 1.13 -1.82
N GLY A 110 -4.52 1.66 -1.19
CA GLY A 110 -5.90 1.24 -1.39
C GLY A 110 -6.34 1.34 -2.85
N ALA A 111 -5.94 2.41 -3.54
CA ALA A 111 -6.32 2.62 -4.94
C ALA A 111 -5.63 1.60 -5.85
N TYR A 112 -4.31 1.42 -5.71
CA TYR A 112 -3.54 0.45 -6.50
C TYR A 112 -3.95 -1.00 -6.20
N CYS A 113 -3.99 -1.38 -4.92
CA CYS A 113 -4.36 -2.74 -4.52
C CYS A 113 -5.82 -3.07 -4.84
N SER A 114 -6.73 -2.08 -4.91
CA SER A 114 -8.12 -2.35 -5.35
C SER A 114 -8.19 -2.88 -6.77
N GLU A 115 -7.29 -2.44 -7.66
CA GLU A 115 -7.22 -2.91 -9.04
C GLU A 115 -6.64 -4.31 -9.11
N THR A 116 -5.63 -4.59 -8.29
CA THR A 116 -5.07 -5.94 -8.13
C THR A 116 -6.14 -6.94 -7.68
N ILE A 117 -6.88 -6.62 -6.61
CA ILE A 117 -7.96 -7.47 -6.11
C ILE A 117 -9.07 -7.61 -7.16
N ARG A 118 -9.45 -6.50 -7.81
CA ARG A 118 -10.49 -6.52 -8.85
C ARG A 118 -10.09 -7.40 -10.03
N ALA A 119 -8.86 -7.27 -10.52
CA ALA A 119 -8.33 -8.08 -11.61
C ALA A 119 -8.30 -9.56 -11.23
N ALA A 120 -7.86 -9.89 -10.02
CA ALA A 120 -7.84 -11.27 -9.52
C ALA A 120 -9.23 -11.89 -9.37
N ILE A 121 -10.26 -11.12 -9.01
CA ILE A 121 -11.64 -11.61 -8.99
C ILE A 121 -12.15 -11.86 -10.41
N LEU A 122 -11.84 -10.96 -11.34
CA LEU A 122 -12.30 -11.06 -12.73
C LEU A 122 -11.53 -12.11 -13.55
N SER A 123 -10.34 -12.53 -13.11
CA SER A 123 -9.58 -13.60 -13.75
C SER A 123 -10.09 -15.00 -13.40
N ILE A 124 -11.00 -15.14 -12.44
CA ILE A 124 -11.58 -16.45 -12.09
C ILE A 124 -12.49 -16.92 -13.24
N PRO A 125 -12.30 -18.15 -13.77
CA PRO A 125 -13.06 -18.64 -14.91
C PRO A 125 -14.58 -18.58 -14.70
N ASN A 126 -15.32 -18.22 -15.76
CA ASN A 126 -16.79 -18.15 -15.71
C ASN A 126 -17.44 -19.48 -15.30
N GLY A 127 -16.83 -20.63 -15.62
CA GLY A 127 -17.32 -21.94 -15.18
C GLY A 127 -17.44 -22.10 -13.67
N GLN A 128 -16.58 -21.43 -12.87
CA GLN A 128 -16.71 -21.43 -11.40
C GLN A 128 -17.94 -20.66 -10.93
N TRP A 129 -18.28 -19.58 -11.63
CA TRP A 129 -19.50 -18.80 -11.38
C TRP A 129 -20.74 -19.59 -11.79
N GLU A 130 -20.73 -20.16 -12.99
CA GLU A 130 -21.82 -20.96 -13.54
C GLU A 130 -22.11 -22.17 -12.65
N ALA A 131 -21.09 -22.94 -12.25
CA ALA A 131 -21.25 -24.08 -11.34
C ALA A 131 -21.85 -23.67 -9.99
N ALA A 132 -21.41 -22.55 -9.41
CA ALA A 132 -21.98 -22.05 -8.16
C ALA A 132 -23.46 -21.66 -8.33
N TYR A 133 -23.83 -21.05 -9.46
CA TYR A 133 -25.22 -20.72 -9.77
C TYR A 133 -26.08 -21.97 -10.03
N SER A 134 -25.55 -22.99 -10.70
CA SER A 134 -26.22 -24.28 -10.91
C SER A 134 -26.53 -24.99 -9.58
N LEU A 135 -25.70 -24.77 -8.55
CA LEU A 135 -25.94 -25.23 -7.18
C LEU A 135 -26.89 -24.31 -6.37
N GLY A 136 -27.56 -23.36 -7.02
CA GLY A 136 -28.52 -22.44 -6.39
C GLY A 136 -27.89 -21.37 -5.49
N MET A 137 -26.57 -21.12 -5.59
CA MET A 137 -25.94 -20.07 -4.79
C MET A 137 -26.34 -18.68 -5.29
N THR A 138 -26.63 -17.77 -4.37
CA THR A 138 -26.76 -16.34 -4.72
C THR A 138 -25.39 -15.76 -5.06
N LYS A 139 -25.33 -14.65 -5.82
CA LYS A 139 -24.07 -13.96 -6.16
C LYS A 139 -23.18 -13.70 -4.95
N THR A 140 -23.74 -13.31 -3.80
CA THR A 140 -22.97 -13.09 -2.58
C THR A 140 -22.41 -14.39 -2.00
N LYS A 141 -23.19 -15.49 -2.03
CA LYS A 141 -22.71 -16.81 -1.58
C LYS A 141 -21.61 -17.34 -2.50
N ALA A 142 -21.81 -17.27 -3.81
CA ALA A 142 -20.82 -17.67 -4.81
C ALA A 142 -19.53 -16.86 -4.66
N LEU A 143 -19.64 -15.53 -4.58
CA LEU A 143 -18.50 -14.64 -4.38
C LEU A 143 -17.74 -14.97 -3.10
N ARG A 144 -18.43 -15.09 -1.95
CA ARG A 144 -17.77 -15.31 -0.65
C ARG A 144 -17.16 -16.70 -0.50
N ARG A 145 -17.84 -17.74 -0.99
CA ARG A 145 -17.45 -19.14 -0.73
C ARG A 145 -16.57 -19.76 -1.81
N ILE A 146 -16.72 -19.32 -3.06
CA ILE A 146 -16.03 -19.94 -4.21
C ILE A 146 -14.99 -18.98 -4.78
N ILE A 147 -15.40 -17.76 -5.12
CA ILE A 147 -14.58 -16.85 -5.93
C ILE A 147 -13.51 -16.13 -5.08
N LEU A 148 -13.87 -15.53 -3.94
CA LEU A 148 -12.93 -14.78 -3.10
C LEU A 148 -11.74 -15.60 -2.61
N PRO A 149 -11.90 -16.86 -2.14
CA PRO A 149 -10.76 -17.68 -1.75
C PRO A 149 -9.79 -17.94 -2.90
N GLN A 150 -10.29 -18.11 -4.13
CA GLN A 150 -9.45 -18.29 -5.33
C GLN A 150 -8.76 -16.97 -5.72
N ALA A 151 -9.52 -15.88 -5.76
CA ALA A 151 -9.00 -14.55 -6.08
C ALA A 151 -7.95 -14.07 -5.06
N LEU A 152 -8.08 -14.45 -3.78
CA LEU A 152 -7.07 -14.15 -2.75
C LEU A 152 -5.72 -14.80 -3.10
N ARG A 153 -5.72 -16.05 -3.56
CA ARG A 153 -4.49 -16.76 -3.97
C ARG A 153 -3.85 -16.10 -5.18
N VAL A 154 -4.67 -15.69 -6.17
CA VAL A 154 -4.20 -14.99 -7.38
C VAL A 154 -3.67 -13.59 -7.06
N SER A 155 -4.28 -12.88 -6.12
CA SER A 155 -3.88 -11.51 -5.75
C SER A 155 -2.72 -11.45 -4.76
N LEU A 156 -2.41 -12.52 -4.03
CA LEU A 156 -1.35 -12.50 -3.01
C LEU A 156 0.04 -12.11 -3.58
N PRO A 157 0.55 -12.71 -4.67
CA PRO A 157 1.83 -12.31 -5.27
C PRO A 157 1.92 -10.80 -5.61
N PRO A 158 0.98 -10.21 -6.38
CA PRO A 158 1.04 -8.78 -6.68
C PRO A 158 0.77 -7.88 -5.46
N LEU A 159 -0.03 -8.31 -4.48
CA LEU A 159 -0.21 -7.54 -3.24
C LEU A 159 1.08 -7.51 -2.40
N ALA A 160 1.82 -8.61 -2.32
CA ALA A 160 3.12 -8.66 -1.66
C ALA A 160 4.14 -7.72 -2.35
N ASN A 161 4.16 -7.70 -3.68
CA ASN A 161 4.97 -6.75 -4.44
C ASN A 161 4.59 -5.28 -4.15
N SER A 162 3.30 -4.98 -4.00
CA SER A 162 2.84 -3.65 -3.59
C SER A 162 3.32 -3.30 -2.18
N PHE A 163 3.35 -4.24 -1.24
CA PHE A 163 3.88 -4.01 0.10
C PHE A 163 5.39 -3.71 0.08
N ILE A 164 6.18 -4.47 -0.69
CA ILE A 164 7.61 -4.22 -0.85
C ILE A 164 7.86 -2.84 -1.47
N SER A 165 7.01 -2.44 -2.43
CA SER A 165 7.08 -1.11 -3.02
C SER A 165 6.76 -0.02 -1.99
N LEU A 166 5.74 -0.23 -1.16
CA LEU A 166 5.36 0.69 -0.10
C LEU A 166 6.48 0.90 0.94
N VAL A 167 7.23 -0.15 1.30
CA VAL A 167 8.39 -0.04 2.21
C VAL A 167 9.47 0.89 1.64
N LYS A 168 9.63 0.95 0.32
CA LYS A 168 10.51 1.94 -0.33
C LYS A 168 9.85 3.31 -0.34
N ASP A 169 8.58 3.38 -0.70
CA ASP A 169 7.83 4.64 -0.79
C ASP A 169 7.73 5.38 0.55
N THR A 170 7.89 4.70 1.70
CA THR A 170 7.98 5.39 3.00
C THR A 170 9.17 6.36 3.07
N SER A 171 10.20 6.22 2.23
CA SER A 171 11.29 7.21 2.16
C SER A 171 10.79 8.60 1.74
N LEU A 172 9.65 8.68 1.04
CA LEU A 172 9.00 9.95 0.70
C LEU A 172 8.49 10.67 1.96
N ALA A 173 8.26 9.96 3.06
CA ALA A 173 7.81 10.52 4.33
C ALA A 173 8.83 11.49 4.96
N ALA A 174 10.12 11.34 4.64
CA ALA A 174 11.17 12.27 5.04
C ALA A 174 10.83 13.73 4.64
N SER A 175 10.19 13.90 3.48
CA SER A 175 9.80 15.21 2.96
C SER A 175 8.73 15.94 3.80
N ILE A 176 8.03 15.23 4.68
CA ILE A 176 7.07 15.80 5.63
C ILE A 176 7.55 15.63 7.08
N THR A 177 8.87 15.58 7.29
CA THR A 177 9.55 15.55 8.61
C THR A 177 9.38 14.28 9.43
N ILE A 178 8.98 13.17 8.80
CA ILE A 178 9.02 11.87 9.48
C ILE A 178 10.47 11.37 9.53
N VAL A 179 11.00 11.19 10.73
CA VAL A 179 12.36 10.70 11.01
C VAL A 179 12.45 9.18 10.83
N GLU A 180 12.17 8.74 9.62
CA GLU A 180 12.39 7.36 9.18
C GLU A 180 13.81 7.17 8.61
N MET A 181 14.12 5.99 8.09
CA MET A 181 15.48 5.60 7.73
C MET A 181 16.19 6.57 6.76
N PHE A 182 15.49 7.05 5.73
CA PHE A 182 16.06 8.00 4.78
C PHE A 182 16.27 9.39 5.39
N GLU A 183 15.35 9.86 6.23
CA GLU A 183 15.52 11.12 6.97
C GLU A 183 16.72 11.07 7.93
N VAL A 184 16.89 9.99 8.69
CA VAL A 184 18.08 9.82 9.54
C VAL A 184 19.36 9.84 8.71
N SER A 185 19.35 9.23 7.53
CA SER A 185 20.52 9.28 6.63
C SER A 185 20.86 10.71 6.17
N GLN A 186 19.85 11.55 5.92
CA GLN A 186 20.03 12.95 5.54
C GLN A 186 20.59 13.78 6.69
N GLN A 187 20.11 13.56 7.93
CA GLN A 187 20.61 14.25 9.13
C GLN A 187 22.09 13.94 9.37
N ILE A 188 22.46 12.65 9.37
CA ILE A 188 23.87 12.25 9.58
C ILE A 188 24.75 12.70 8.40
N ALA A 189 24.22 12.74 7.17
CA ALA A 189 24.93 13.27 6.00
C ALA A 189 25.22 14.77 6.13
N ALA A 190 24.26 15.54 6.66
CA ALA A 190 24.41 16.96 6.90
C ALA A 190 25.43 17.27 8.00
N GLU A 191 25.51 16.43 9.04
CA GLU A 191 26.51 16.55 10.12
C GLU A 191 27.93 16.22 9.64
N ASN A 192 28.09 15.15 8.87
CA ASN A 192 29.40 14.64 8.47
C ASN A 192 29.88 15.15 7.10
N TYR A 193 29.03 15.88 6.36
CA TYR A 193 29.28 16.33 4.98
C TYR A 193 29.64 15.19 4.00
N GLN A 194 29.09 13.99 4.22
CA GLN A 194 29.36 12.78 3.43
C GLN A 194 28.08 12.15 2.86
N PRO A 195 27.32 12.84 1.98
CA PRO A 195 26.02 12.36 1.48
C PRO A 195 26.12 11.07 0.67
N LEU A 196 27.15 10.91 -0.17
CA LEU A 196 27.33 9.70 -0.99
C LEU A 196 27.39 8.44 -0.13
N ILE A 197 28.18 8.47 0.95
CA ILE A 197 28.34 7.32 1.86
C ILE A 197 27.00 7.00 2.55
N MET A 198 26.29 8.01 3.04
CA MET A 198 25.01 7.81 3.74
C MET A 198 23.92 7.27 2.82
N TYR A 199 23.81 7.83 1.61
CA TYR A 199 22.79 7.41 0.65
C TYR A 199 23.07 6.01 0.10
N CYS A 200 24.34 5.63 -0.09
CA CYS A 200 24.69 4.23 -0.38
C CYS A 200 24.35 3.30 0.78
N LEU A 201 24.63 3.71 2.02
CA LEU A 201 24.37 2.90 3.21
C LEU A 201 22.87 2.66 3.42
N VAL A 202 22.05 3.71 3.34
CA VAL A 202 20.59 3.56 3.47
C VAL A 202 19.99 2.79 2.28
N ALA A 203 20.49 2.97 1.06
CA ALA A 203 20.07 2.18 -0.10
C ALA A 203 20.37 0.69 0.10
N LEU A 204 21.53 0.34 0.66
CA LEU A 204 21.87 -1.04 1.01
C LEU A 204 20.90 -1.60 2.06
N LEU A 205 20.53 -0.81 3.07
CA LEU A 205 19.56 -1.24 4.09
C LEU A 205 18.17 -1.47 3.52
N TYR A 206 17.66 -0.58 2.67
CA TYR A 206 16.41 -0.83 1.93
C TYR A 206 16.52 -2.07 1.06
N ALA A 207 17.64 -2.30 0.38
CA ALA A 207 17.86 -3.48 -0.44
C ALA A 207 17.83 -4.77 0.39
N VAL A 208 18.46 -4.79 1.56
CA VAL A 208 18.42 -5.92 2.50
C VAL A 208 16.98 -6.16 2.97
N ALA A 209 16.27 -5.12 3.41
CA ALA A 209 14.88 -5.23 3.85
C ALA A 209 13.98 -5.77 2.73
N CYS A 210 14.09 -5.23 1.51
CA CYS A 210 13.33 -5.69 0.35
C CYS A 210 13.68 -7.13 -0.04
N THR A 211 14.94 -7.55 0.10
CA THR A 211 15.37 -8.93 -0.19
C THR A 211 14.74 -9.91 0.79
N ILE A 212 14.73 -9.59 2.09
CA ILE A 212 14.07 -10.40 3.12
C ILE A 212 12.57 -10.52 2.81
N LEU A 213 11.91 -9.40 2.50
CA LEU A 213 10.49 -9.39 2.15
C LEU A 213 10.20 -10.17 0.86
N SER A 214 11.06 -10.07 -0.16
CA SER A 214 10.93 -10.82 -1.42
C SER A 214 11.08 -12.32 -1.20
N TRP A 215 12.01 -12.73 -0.31
CA TRP A 215 12.15 -14.13 0.08
C TRP A 215 10.90 -14.64 0.82
N LEU A 216 10.36 -13.85 1.76
CA LEU A 216 9.10 -14.16 2.45
C LEU A 216 7.92 -14.25 1.46
N GLN A 217 7.84 -13.34 0.49
CA GLN A 217 6.86 -13.40 -0.59
C GLN A 217 6.98 -14.72 -1.36
N GLY A 218 8.17 -15.10 -1.81
CA GLY A 218 8.37 -16.37 -2.54
C GLY A 218 7.98 -17.59 -1.72
N TYR A 219 8.17 -17.57 -0.40
CA TYR A 219 7.68 -18.61 0.49
C TYR A 219 6.15 -18.65 0.57
N LEU A 220 5.49 -17.49 0.71
CA LEU A 220 4.03 -17.38 0.73
C LEU A 220 3.40 -17.86 -0.58
N GLU A 221 3.99 -17.49 -1.72
CA GLU A 221 3.56 -17.93 -3.06
C GLU A 221 3.64 -19.45 -3.22
N LYS A 222 4.72 -20.08 -2.74
CA LYS A 222 4.86 -21.55 -2.74
C LYS A 222 3.83 -22.24 -1.87
N ILE A 223 3.32 -21.61 -0.82
CA ILE A 223 2.25 -22.19 0.02
C ILE A 223 0.90 -22.09 -0.68
N THR A 224 0.59 -20.94 -1.27
CA THR A 224 -0.73 -20.71 -1.89
C THR A 224 -0.91 -21.43 -3.21
N SER A 225 0.17 -21.69 -3.95
CA SER A 225 0.16 -22.37 -5.26
C SER A 225 0.17 -23.89 -5.21
N ARG A 226 0.36 -24.54 -4.05
CA ARG A 226 0.49 -26.02 -3.93
C ARG A 226 -0.67 -26.84 -4.51
N TYR A 227 -1.84 -26.23 -4.66
CA TYR A 227 -3.07 -26.89 -5.10
C TYR A 227 -3.53 -26.47 -6.50
N VAL A 228 -2.71 -25.71 -7.24
CA VAL A 228 -2.97 -25.40 -8.64
C VAL A 228 -2.26 -26.45 -9.47
N MET A 229 -3.01 -27.42 -10.01
CA MET A 229 -2.48 -28.25 -11.09
C MET A 229 -2.25 -27.36 -12.29
N THR A 230 -1.00 -26.97 -12.54
CA THR A 230 -0.60 -26.46 -13.85
C THR A 230 -0.73 -27.62 -14.83
N SER A 231 -1.88 -27.68 -15.52
CA SER A 231 -1.99 -28.45 -16.75
C SER A 231 -1.02 -27.82 -17.75
N HIS A 232 0.18 -28.40 -17.85
CA HIS A 232 1.09 -28.14 -18.96
C HIS A 232 0.51 -28.71 -20.25
#